data_AF-A0A813GUM3-F1
#
_entry.id   AF-A0A813GUM3-F1
#
_cell.length_a   1.000
_cell.length_b   1.000
_cell.length_c   1.000
_cell.angle_alpha   90.00
_cell.angle_beta   90.00
_cell.angle_gamma   90.00
#
_symmetry.space_group_name_H-M   'P 1'
#
loop_
_entity.id
_entity.type
_entity.pdbx_description
1 polymer ?
#
loop_
_entity_poly.entity_id
_entity_poly.type
_entity_poly.pdbx_seq_one_letter_code
_entity_poly.pdbx_strand_id
1 'polypeptide(L)'
;VRRCQRLLRVHRFALGSQPPTGGASRWIGGISEIADRYDAFLFDLWGVIHNGTTAFPWALETLRELKRQGKPVVFLSNSSRRHDTNRAALTKLGVSPDLYAALVTSGEETWRALAGESGGSGVLALPPKILAAKRILTFGNGADDVEYVSSLAGRLAASAAEADLLLARGCSSLYEGQSQ
;
A
#
# COMPACT_ATOMS: atom_id res chain seq x y z
N VAL A 1 1.59 16.52 24.94
CA VAL A 1 0.64 15.45 24.55
C VAL A 1 -0.69 16.03 24.01
N ARG A 2 -0.63 16.89 22.99
CA ARG A 2 -1.78 17.43 22.22
C ARG A 2 -1.23 18.00 20.92
N ARG A 3 -1.39 17.31 19.77
CA ARG A 3 -1.40 17.84 18.39
C ARG A 3 -1.13 16.72 17.36
N CYS A 4 -2.16 15.93 17.10
CA CYS A 4 -2.47 15.39 15.77
C CYS A 4 -3.90 14.82 15.81
N GLN A 5 -4.88 15.72 15.86
CA GLN A 5 -6.27 15.38 15.53
C GLN A 5 -6.37 15.39 14.01
N ARG A 6 -6.15 14.25 13.35
CA ARG A 6 -6.65 14.03 11.98
C ARG A 6 -7.95 13.24 12.09
N LEU A 7 -8.99 13.79 11.47
CA LEU A 7 -10.38 13.35 11.56
C LEU A 7 -10.54 11.88 11.17
N LEU A 8 -11.03 11.05 12.10
CA LEU A 8 -11.58 9.73 11.77
C LEU A 8 -13.10 9.80 11.93
N ARG A 9 -13.81 9.85 10.79
CA ARG A 9 -15.28 9.74 10.76
C ARG A 9 -15.63 8.25 10.72
N VAL A 10 -16.13 7.72 11.83
CA VAL A 10 -16.51 6.31 11.94
C VAL A 10 -17.96 6.15 11.47
N HIS A 11 -18.17 5.37 10.40
CA HIS A 11 -19.50 4.95 9.97
C HIS A 11 -19.77 3.51 10.39
N ARG A 12 -20.95 3.23 10.96
CA ARG A 12 -21.39 1.90 11.36
C ARG A 12 -22.12 1.25 10.17
N PHE A 13 -21.61 0.14 9.64
CA PHE A 13 -22.30 -0.65 8.63
C PHE A 13 -22.39 -2.11 9.07
N ALA A 14 -23.59 -2.68 8.97
CA ALA A 14 -23.75 -4.11 8.79
C ALA A 14 -23.91 -4.34 7.29
N LEU A 15 -23.24 -5.34 6.71
CA LEU A 15 -23.40 -5.71 5.30
C LEU A 15 -24.88 -6.05 5.05
N GLY A 16 -25.57 -5.25 4.23
CA GLY A 16 -26.96 -5.48 3.81
C GLY A 16 -28.02 -4.52 4.40
N SER A 17 -27.66 -3.56 5.25
CA SER A 17 -28.59 -2.52 5.72
C SER A 17 -28.41 -1.19 5.01
N GLN A 18 -29.53 -0.51 4.74
CA GLN A 18 -29.57 0.86 4.22
C GLN A 18 -28.66 1.77 5.08
N PRO A 19 -27.91 2.72 4.49
CA PRO A 19 -27.08 3.64 5.26
C PRO A 19 -27.95 4.37 6.28
N PRO A 20 -27.57 4.41 7.57
CA PRO A 20 -28.40 5.00 8.61
C PRO A 20 -28.60 6.50 8.32
N THR A 21 -29.84 6.87 8.01
CA THR A 21 -30.28 8.25 7.96
C THR A 21 -30.37 8.78 9.40
N GLY A 22 -29.30 9.43 9.88
CA GLY A 22 -29.39 10.28 11.09
C GLY A 22 -28.57 9.90 12.33
N GLY A 23 -27.52 9.07 12.22
CA GLY A 23 -26.59 8.89 13.35
C GLY A 23 -25.66 10.08 13.51
N ALA A 24 -25.72 10.81 14.64
CA ALA A 24 -24.78 11.89 14.93
C ALA A 24 -23.34 11.36 14.93
N SER A 25 -22.49 11.89 14.05
CA SER A 25 -21.05 11.61 14.08
C SER A 25 -20.46 12.19 15.36
N ARG A 26 -19.78 11.36 16.15
CA ARG A 26 -19.10 11.81 17.38
C ARG A 26 -17.58 11.77 17.20
N TRP A 27 -16.92 12.72 17.84
CA TRP A 27 -15.47 12.70 17.96
C TRP A 27 -15.04 11.66 18.99
N ILE A 28 -13.95 10.97 18.68
CA ILE A 28 -13.29 10.05 19.62
C ILE A 28 -11.93 10.61 20.00
N GLY A 29 -11.48 10.32 21.22
CA GLY A 29 -10.18 10.75 21.72
C GLY A 29 -9.01 10.00 21.09
N GLY A 30 -9.27 8.83 20.49
CA GLY A 30 -8.29 7.98 19.82
C GLY A 30 -8.86 6.59 19.56
N ILE A 31 -8.04 5.73 18.94
CA ILE A 31 -8.46 4.37 18.58
C ILE A 31 -8.74 3.52 19.82
N SER A 32 -8.03 3.74 20.93
CA SER A 32 -8.23 3.02 22.20
C SER A 32 -9.67 3.07 22.71
N GLU A 33 -10.39 4.17 22.46
CA GLU A 33 -11.79 4.35 22.90
C GLU A 33 -12.77 3.39 22.21
N ILE A 34 -12.40 2.89 21.03
CA ILE A 34 -13.25 2.03 20.21
C ILE A 34 -12.59 0.70 19.88
N ALA A 35 -11.38 0.43 20.37
CA ALA A 35 -10.57 -0.70 19.94
C ALA A 35 -11.24 -2.05 20.26
N ASP A 36 -11.87 -2.15 21.42
CA ASP A 36 -12.56 -3.37 21.89
C ASP A 36 -13.72 -3.81 20.99
N ARG A 37 -14.23 -2.91 20.14
CA ARG A 37 -15.35 -3.19 19.24
C ARG A 37 -14.94 -3.87 17.94
N TYR A 38 -13.65 -3.98 17.65
CA TYR A 38 -13.14 -4.51 16.39
C TYR A 38 -12.15 -5.63 16.65
N ASP A 39 -12.27 -6.68 15.84
CA ASP A 39 -11.38 -7.84 15.90
C ASP A 39 -10.06 -7.58 15.18
N ALA A 40 -10.02 -6.64 14.23
CA ALA A 40 -8.85 -6.30 13.43
C ALA A 40 -8.86 -4.84 12.97
N PHE A 41 -7.71 -4.33 12.51
CA PHE A 41 -7.57 -2.97 11.96
C PHE A 41 -6.89 -2.98 10.61
N LEU A 42 -7.47 -2.25 9.65
CA LEU A 42 -6.86 -2.00 8.36
C LEU A 42 -6.48 -0.52 8.31
N PHE A 43 -5.18 -0.23 8.20
CA PHE A 43 -4.67 1.15 8.16
C PHE A 43 -3.99 1.46 6.84
N ASP A 44 -4.20 2.68 6.36
CA ASP A 44 -3.34 3.27 5.33
C ASP A 44 -1.93 3.52 5.90
N LEU A 45 -0.94 3.74 5.04
CA LEU A 45 0.44 4.00 5.40
C LEU A 45 0.81 5.49 5.37
N TRP A 46 0.74 6.12 4.19
CA TRP A 46 1.28 7.47 3.99
C TRP A 46 0.39 8.50 4.67
N GLY A 47 0.95 9.29 5.58
CA GLY A 47 0.19 10.26 6.37
C GLY A 47 -0.62 9.67 7.52
N VAL A 48 -0.56 8.35 7.75
CA VAL A 48 -1.18 7.63 8.87
C VAL A 48 -0.12 6.96 9.76
N ILE A 49 0.75 6.13 9.16
CA ILE A 49 1.83 5.44 9.85
C ILE A 49 3.16 6.18 9.70
N HIS A 50 3.43 6.78 8.54
CA HIS A 50 4.68 7.48 8.26
C HIS A 50 4.50 8.65 7.28
N ASN A 51 5.51 9.52 7.17
CA ASN A 51 5.56 10.62 6.21
C ASN A 51 6.56 10.39 5.05
N GLY A 52 7.17 9.21 4.98
CA GLY A 52 8.17 8.87 3.96
C GLY A 52 9.62 9.05 4.43
N THR A 53 9.83 9.74 5.54
CA THR A 53 11.15 9.90 6.19
C THR A 53 11.22 9.16 7.52
N THR A 54 10.13 9.14 8.29
CA THR A 54 10.04 8.43 9.58
C THR A 54 8.62 7.97 9.86
N ALA A 55 8.49 6.91 10.67
CA ALA A 55 7.22 6.51 11.26
C ALA A 55 6.80 7.48 12.37
N PHE A 56 5.50 7.72 12.48
CA PHE A 56 4.98 8.59 13.52
C PHE A 56 5.01 7.89 14.88
N PRO A 57 5.58 8.51 15.94
CA PRO A 57 5.67 7.87 17.25
C PRO A 57 4.32 7.42 17.81
N TRP A 58 3.26 8.22 17.64
CA TRP A 58 1.91 7.90 18.09
C TRP A 58 1.28 6.74 17.31
N ALA A 59 1.64 6.57 16.03
CA ALA A 59 1.20 5.43 15.25
C ALA A 59 1.88 4.16 15.77
N LEU A 60 3.19 4.19 16.02
CA LEU A 60 3.91 3.06 16.60
C LEU A 60 3.38 2.66 17.98
N GLU A 61 3.04 3.64 18.84
CA GLU A 61 2.39 3.38 20.13
C GLU A 61 1.05 2.66 19.95
N THR A 62 0.22 3.14 19.02
CA THR A 62 -1.07 2.52 18.69
C THR A 62 -0.89 1.08 18.20
N LEU A 63 0.07 0.82 17.31
CA LEU A 63 0.33 -0.53 16.79
C LEU A 63 0.78 -1.49 17.91
N ARG A 64 1.66 -1.03 18.81
CA ARG A 64 2.10 -1.83 19.97
C ARG A 64 0.93 -2.18 20.89
N GLU A 65 0.04 -1.22 21.13
CA GLU A 65 -1.12 -1.43 21.99
C GLU A 65 -2.12 -2.40 21.36
N LEU A 66 -2.41 -2.26 20.06
CA LEU A 66 -3.27 -3.21 19.34
C LEU A 66 -2.67 -4.61 19.33
N LYS A 67 -1.36 -4.73 19.12
CA LYS A 67 -0.65 -6.01 19.25
C LYS A 67 -0.78 -6.60 20.66
N ARG A 68 -0.61 -5.80 21.71
CA ARG A 68 -0.76 -6.23 23.11
C ARG A 68 -2.16 -6.75 23.40
N GLN A 69 -3.17 -6.19 22.75
CA GLN A 69 -4.56 -6.65 22.81
C GLN A 69 -4.88 -7.84 21.91
N GLY A 70 -3.89 -8.37 21.16
CA GLY A 70 -4.09 -9.47 20.22
C GLY A 70 -4.90 -9.08 18.98
N LYS A 71 -5.01 -7.78 18.66
CA LYS A 71 -5.79 -7.26 17.52
C LYS A 71 -4.90 -7.15 16.28
N PRO A 72 -5.03 -8.03 15.27
CA PRO A 72 -4.21 -7.98 14.06
C PRO A 72 -4.39 -6.66 13.31
N VAL A 73 -3.27 -6.14 12.82
CA VAL A 73 -3.23 -4.95 11.96
C VAL A 73 -2.81 -5.37 10.55
N VAL A 74 -3.53 -4.89 9.54
CA VAL A 74 -3.16 -5.04 8.13
C VAL A 74 -2.93 -3.67 7.54
N PHE A 75 -1.83 -3.49 6.83
CA PHE A 75 -1.58 -2.26 6.09
C PHE A 75 -2.10 -2.35 4.67
N LEU A 76 -2.76 -1.29 4.23
CA LEU A 76 -3.20 -1.09 2.85
C LEU A 76 -2.40 0.07 2.26
N SER A 77 -1.79 -0.11 1.10
CA SER A 77 -0.99 0.93 0.47
C SER A 77 -1.25 1.03 -1.01
N ASN A 78 -1.43 2.26 -1.50
CA ASN A 78 -1.41 2.56 -2.93
C ASN A 78 0.02 2.62 -3.51
N SER A 79 1.03 2.24 -2.75
CA SER A 79 2.40 2.09 -3.23
C SER A 79 2.45 1.12 -4.40
N SER A 80 3.02 1.58 -5.51
CA SER A 80 3.22 0.78 -6.71
C SER A 80 4.34 -0.26 -6.59
N ARG A 81 5.09 -0.22 -5.48
CA ARG A 81 6.16 -1.18 -5.15
C ARG A 81 5.59 -2.52 -4.70
N ARG A 82 6.37 -3.58 -4.88
CA ARG A 82 6.09 -4.93 -4.36
C ARG A 82 6.00 -4.95 -2.84
N HIS A 83 5.40 -5.99 -2.27
CA HIS A 83 5.22 -6.09 -0.82
C HIS A 83 6.57 -6.16 -0.07
N ASP A 84 7.55 -6.90 -0.58
CA ASP A 84 8.89 -7.03 0.02
C ASP A 84 9.64 -5.68 0.07
N THR A 85 9.61 -4.95 -1.05
CA THR A 85 10.22 -3.62 -1.17
C THR A 85 9.60 -2.63 -0.18
N ASN A 86 8.27 -2.64 -0.04
CA ASN A 86 7.60 -1.78 0.95
C ASN A 86 7.89 -2.22 2.38
N ARG A 87 7.92 -3.53 2.67
CA ARG A 87 8.28 -4.05 4.00
C ARG A 87 9.67 -3.60 4.41
N ALA A 88 10.65 -3.69 3.52
CA ALA A 88 12.00 -3.20 3.77
C ALA A 88 12.04 -1.69 4.02
N ALA A 89 11.26 -0.90 3.26
CA ALA A 89 11.13 0.53 3.48
C ALA A 89 10.50 0.85 4.85
N LEU A 90 9.43 0.16 5.24
CA LEU A 90 8.79 0.32 6.55
C LEU A 90 9.75 0.03 7.71
N THR A 91 10.55 -1.04 7.61
CA THR A 91 11.58 -1.34 8.61
C THR A 91 12.58 -0.19 8.75
N LYS A 92 13.06 0.38 7.63
CA LYS A 92 13.97 1.53 7.64
C LYS A 92 13.34 2.78 8.27
N LEU A 93 12.02 2.95 8.14
CA LEU A 93 11.27 4.03 8.76
C LEU A 93 10.99 3.81 10.26
N GLY A 94 11.34 2.64 10.80
CA GLY A 94 11.15 2.29 12.22
C GLY A 94 9.87 1.50 12.52
N VAL A 95 9.16 1.01 11.50
CA VAL A 95 8.01 0.11 11.69
C VAL A 95 8.49 -1.33 11.67
N SER A 96 8.51 -1.96 12.84
CA SER A 96 8.95 -3.35 12.96
C SER A 96 7.94 -4.33 12.33
N PRO A 97 8.39 -5.37 11.60
CA PRO A 97 7.51 -6.34 10.94
C PRO A 97 6.55 -7.08 11.88
N ASP A 98 6.87 -7.19 13.16
CA ASP A 98 6.05 -7.86 14.16
C ASP A 98 4.84 -7.01 14.62
N LEU A 99 4.74 -5.74 14.20
CA LEU A 99 3.66 -4.81 14.56
C LEU A 99 2.42 -4.91 13.65
N TYR A 100 2.48 -5.70 12.59
CA TYR A 100 1.37 -5.91 11.67
C TYR A 100 1.37 -7.35 11.16
N ALA A 101 0.17 -7.86 10.85
CA ALA A 101 -0.05 -9.21 10.36
C ALA A 101 0.18 -9.33 8.85
N ALA A 102 -0.15 -8.28 8.08
CA ALA A 102 0.01 -8.28 6.62
C ALA A 102 0.17 -6.88 6.04
N LEU A 103 0.73 -6.81 4.84
CA LEU A 103 0.86 -5.61 4.02
C LEU A 103 0.36 -5.91 2.61
N VAL A 104 -0.68 -5.19 2.20
CA VAL A 104 -1.28 -5.28 0.87
C VAL A 104 -0.95 -4.00 0.11
N THR A 105 -0.38 -4.13 -1.09
CA THR A 105 -0.02 -2.98 -1.93
C THR A 105 -0.63 -3.09 -3.31
N SER A 106 -1.00 -1.96 -3.91
CA SER A 106 -1.49 -1.94 -5.30
C SER A 106 -0.45 -2.49 -6.27
N GLY A 107 0.84 -2.25 -6.01
CA GLY A 107 1.95 -2.81 -6.77
C GLY A 107 2.00 -4.33 -6.79
N GLU A 108 1.80 -4.97 -5.64
CA GLU A 108 1.76 -6.43 -5.49
C GLU A 108 0.53 -7.02 -6.20
N GLU A 109 -0.65 -6.45 -5.95
CA GLU A 109 -1.89 -6.97 -6.55
C GLU A 109 -1.92 -6.78 -8.07
N THR A 110 -1.38 -5.67 -8.58
CA THR A 110 -1.20 -5.46 -10.03
C THR A 110 -0.22 -6.47 -10.61
N TRP A 111 0.89 -6.75 -9.91
CA TRP A 111 1.87 -7.73 -10.34
C TRP A 111 1.25 -9.13 -10.45
N ARG A 112 0.50 -9.56 -9.43
CA ARG A 112 -0.21 -10.85 -9.42
C ARG A 112 -1.19 -10.96 -10.58
N ALA A 113 -1.92 -9.89 -10.88
CA ALA A 113 -2.85 -9.85 -11.99
C ALA A 113 -2.13 -10.00 -13.34
N LEU A 114 -1.01 -9.31 -13.52
CA LEU A 114 -0.16 -9.44 -14.72
C LEU A 114 0.51 -10.82 -14.82
N ALA A 115 0.83 -11.46 -13.71
CA ALA A 115 1.34 -12.83 -13.67
C ALA A 115 0.28 -13.88 -14.02
N GLY A 116 -1.01 -13.51 -13.96
CA GLY A 116 -2.14 -14.43 -14.12
C GLY A 116 -2.50 -15.18 -12.84
N GLU A 117 -2.13 -14.65 -11.68
CA GLU A 117 -2.34 -15.25 -10.35
C GLU A 117 -3.61 -14.72 -9.65
N SER A 118 -4.26 -13.68 -10.20
CA SER A 118 -5.48 -13.12 -9.62
C SER A 118 -6.71 -13.96 -9.97
N GLY A 119 -7.47 -14.39 -8.96
CA GLY A 119 -8.71 -15.16 -9.12
C GLY A 119 -9.95 -14.35 -9.55
N GLY A 120 -9.80 -13.06 -9.87
CA GLY A 120 -10.90 -12.17 -10.30
C GLY A 120 -10.92 -11.96 -11.80
N SER A 121 -12.08 -12.15 -12.44
CA SER A 121 -12.23 -12.15 -13.90
C SER A 121 -12.19 -10.77 -14.59
N GLY A 122 -11.70 -9.69 -13.97
CA GLY A 122 -11.86 -8.37 -14.59
C GLY A 122 -11.28 -7.17 -13.86
N VAL A 123 -9.95 -7.05 -13.84
CA VAL A 123 -9.29 -5.75 -13.53
C VAL A 123 -8.43 -5.27 -14.69
N LEU A 124 -7.90 -6.17 -15.51
CA LEU A 124 -7.16 -5.84 -16.72
C LEU A 124 -7.96 -6.28 -17.94
N ALA A 125 -8.31 -5.32 -18.81
CA ALA A 125 -8.70 -5.61 -20.19
C ALA A 125 -7.49 -6.07 -21.05
N LEU A 126 -6.39 -6.46 -20.40
CA LEU A 126 -5.17 -6.96 -21.01
C LEU A 126 -5.04 -8.47 -20.75
N PRO A 127 -4.50 -9.23 -21.71
CA PRO A 127 -4.19 -10.64 -21.49
C PRO A 127 -3.28 -10.83 -20.26
N PRO A 128 -3.49 -11.87 -19.45
CA PRO A 128 -2.49 -12.31 -18.48
C PRO A 128 -1.14 -12.53 -19.18
N LYS A 129 -0.04 -12.26 -18.47
CA LYS A 129 1.33 -12.41 -18.97
C LYS A 129 1.63 -11.54 -20.20
N ILE A 130 0.91 -10.44 -20.41
CA ILE A 130 1.15 -9.50 -21.53
C ILE A 130 2.60 -8.98 -21.60
N LEU A 131 3.31 -8.94 -20.46
CA LEU A 131 4.70 -8.50 -20.40
C LEU A 131 5.71 -9.58 -20.83
N ALA A 132 5.30 -10.84 -20.91
CA ALA A 132 6.20 -11.95 -21.19
C ALA A 132 6.84 -11.79 -22.58
N ALA A 133 8.17 -11.93 -22.64
CA ALA A 133 9.00 -11.77 -23.83
C ALA A 133 8.91 -10.40 -24.52
N LYS A 134 8.36 -9.37 -23.86
CA LYS A 134 8.32 -7.99 -24.36
C LYS A 134 9.48 -7.17 -23.81
N ARG A 135 9.94 -6.19 -24.61
CA ARG A 135 10.81 -5.10 -24.17
C ARG A 135 9.93 -3.99 -23.60
N ILE A 136 10.16 -3.66 -22.33
CA ILE A 136 9.31 -2.77 -21.55
C ILE A 136 10.05 -1.48 -21.26
N LEU A 137 9.54 -0.36 -21.77
CA LEU A 137 9.97 0.95 -21.29
C LEU A 137 9.28 1.22 -19.96
N THR A 138 10.05 1.33 -18.88
CA THR A 138 9.50 1.48 -17.54
C THR A 138 9.69 2.91 -17.03
N PHE A 139 8.60 3.58 -16.68
CA PHE A 139 8.60 4.74 -15.80
C PHE A 139 8.35 4.25 -14.39
N GLY A 140 9.43 4.20 -13.63
CA GLY A 140 9.53 3.37 -12.45
C GLY A 140 9.54 4.13 -11.13
N ASN A 141 9.37 3.36 -10.06
CA ASN A 141 9.42 3.88 -8.69
C ASN A 141 10.85 4.00 -8.13
N GLY A 142 11.87 3.64 -8.93
CA GLY A 142 13.29 3.80 -8.62
C GLY A 142 13.87 2.75 -7.67
N ALA A 143 13.08 1.75 -7.25
CA ALA A 143 13.54 0.76 -6.27
C ALA A 143 13.52 -0.69 -6.80
N ASP A 144 12.45 -1.10 -7.50
CA ASP A 144 12.24 -2.51 -7.87
C ASP A 144 11.90 -2.71 -9.35
N ASP A 145 12.22 -1.77 -10.22
CA ASP A 145 11.75 -1.76 -11.62
C ASP A 145 12.33 -2.91 -12.46
N VAL A 146 13.62 -3.20 -12.31
CA VAL A 146 14.29 -4.32 -13.00
C VAL A 146 13.68 -5.66 -12.57
N GLU A 147 13.60 -5.88 -11.26
CA GLU A 147 13.09 -7.13 -10.67
C GLU A 147 11.61 -7.33 -10.97
N TYR A 148 10.81 -6.27 -10.94
CA TYR A 148 9.39 -6.34 -11.26
C TYR A 148 9.14 -6.78 -12.70
N VAL A 149 9.90 -6.22 -13.65
CA VAL A 149 9.77 -6.58 -15.07
C VAL A 149 10.31 -7.99 -15.34
N SER A 150 11.49 -8.32 -14.80
CA SER A 150 12.12 -9.62 -15.05
C SER A 150 11.36 -10.78 -14.42
N SER A 151 10.77 -10.58 -13.23
CA SER A 151 9.91 -11.60 -12.58
C SER A 151 8.63 -11.92 -13.34
N LEU A 152 8.19 -11.03 -14.25
CA LEU A 152 7.06 -11.25 -15.18
C LEU A 152 7.51 -11.74 -16.57
N ALA A 153 8.76 -12.23 -16.69
CA ALA A 153 9.39 -12.65 -17.94
C ALA A 153 9.48 -11.55 -19.01
N GLY A 154 9.40 -10.28 -18.61
CA GLY A 154 9.69 -9.13 -19.46
C GLY A 154 11.18 -8.79 -19.45
N ARG A 155 11.59 -7.88 -20.35
CA ARG A 155 12.94 -7.30 -20.39
C ARG A 155 12.82 -5.80 -20.38
N LEU A 156 13.71 -5.09 -19.69
CA LEU A 156 13.73 -3.63 -19.81
C LEU A 156 14.20 -3.20 -21.20
N ALA A 157 13.50 -2.23 -21.77
CA ALA A 157 13.93 -1.51 -22.96
C ALA A 157 14.95 -0.44 -22.57
N ALA A 158 16.06 -0.35 -23.29
CA ALA A 158 17.07 0.69 -23.18
C ALA A 158 16.60 2.05 -23.74
N SER A 159 15.58 2.05 -24.61
CA SER A 159 15.01 3.28 -25.17
C SER A 159 13.54 3.11 -25.55
N ALA A 160 12.84 4.22 -25.78
CA ALA A 160 11.47 4.20 -26.27
C ALA A 160 11.35 3.60 -27.68
N ALA A 161 12.39 3.73 -28.52
CA ALA A 161 12.38 3.23 -29.90
C ALA A 161 12.40 1.69 -29.98
N GLU A 162 12.91 1.02 -28.95
CA GLU A 162 12.99 -0.44 -28.89
C GLU A 162 11.92 -1.07 -28.00
N ALA A 163 11.04 -0.28 -27.40
CA ALA A 163 10.03 -0.80 -26.49
C ALA A 163 8.82 -1.38 -27.25
N ASP A 164 8.36 -2.54 -26.82
CA ASP A 164 7.12 -3.16 -27.29
C ASP A 164 5.92 -2.74 -26.43
N LEU A 165 6.17 -2.29 -25.19
CA LEU A 165 5.16 -1.85 -24.23
C LEU A 165 5.75 -0.81 -23.26
N LEU A 166 4.91 0.10 -22.79
CA LEU A 166 5.24 1.10 -21.78
C LEU A 166 4.57 0.74 -20.45
N LEU A 167 5.36 0.64 -19.37
CA LEU A 167 4.89 0.40 -18.01
C LEU A 167 5.19 1.60 -17.13
N ALA A 168 4.17 2.39 -16.79
CA ALA A 168 4.29 3.49 -15.84
C ALA A 168 3.72 3.08 -14.49
N ARG A 169 4.60 2.79 -13.53
CA ARG A 169 4.22 2.27 -12.20
C ARG A 169 4.82 3.10 -11.07
N GLY A 170 4.77 4.42 -11.22
CA GLY A 170 5.33 5.40 -10.28
C GLY A 170 6.38 6.28 -10.97
N CYS A 171 6.55 7.51 -10.49
CA CYS A 171 7.37 8.53 -11.17
C CYS A 171 8.50 9.07 -10.31
N SER A 172 9.01 8.30 -9.34
CA SER A 172 10.16 8.74 -8.53
C SER A 172 11.41 8.95 -9.37
N SER A 173 11.58 8.15 -10.43
CA SER A 173 12.72 8.22 -11.35
C SER A 173 12.74 9.45 -12.27
N LEU A 174 11.62 10.18 -12.42
CA LEU A 174 11.60 11.42 -13.24
C LEU A 174 12.18 12.63 -12.51
N TYR A 175 12.31 12.58 -11.18
CA TYR A 175 12.78 13.71 -10.36
C TYR A 175 14.24 13.61 -9.92
N GLU A 176 14.87 12.44 -9.99
CA GLU A 176 16.29 12.29 -9.63
C GLU A 176 17.26 12.85 -10.70
N GLY A 177 16.76 13.27 -11.86
CA GLY A 177 17.52 13.96 -12.92
C GLY A 177 17.53 15.50 -12.81
N GLN A 178 16.93 16.07 -11.77
CA GLN A 178 17.01 17.51 -11.47
C GLN A 178 17.61 17.66 -10.08
N SER A 179 18.94 17.82 -10.02
CA SER A 179 19.66 18.17 -8.81
C SER A 179 18.97 19.34 -8.10
N GLN A 180 18.64 19.16 -6.81
CA GLN A 180 18.53 20.28 -5.86
C GLN A 180 19.93 20.73 -5.45
#